data_AF-A0A561UKE3-F1
#
_entry.id   AF-A0A561UKE3-F1
#
_cell.length_a   1.000
_cell.length_b   1.000
_cell.length_c   1.000
_cell.angle_alpha   90.00
_cell.angle_beta   90.00
_cell.angle_gamma   90.00
#
_symmetry.space_group_name_H-M   'P 1'
#
loop_
_entity.id
_entity.type
_entity.pdbx_description
1 polymer ?
#
loop_
_entity_poly.entity_id
_entity_poly.type
_entity_poly.pdbx_seq_one_letter_code
_entity_poly.pdbx_strand_id
1 'polypeptide(L)' 'MRVRRVEVPQALRESSGLVAAYNVVVVREASVLGATAVRFKSPVGRVVWRTAQPIHQIAVPKLLKRASRSLSAG' A
#
# COMPACT_ATOMS: atom_id res chain seq x y z
N MET A 1 -19.52 17.67 0.84
CA MET A 1 -18.64 16.55 1.24
C MET A 1 -17.27 17.12 1.60
N ARG A 2 -16.98 17.29 2.90
CA ARG A 2 -15.70 17.89 3.37
C ARG A 2 -14.61 16.82 3.28
N VAL A 3 -13.69 16.95 2.33
CA VAL A 3 -12.45 16.18 2.32
C VAL A 3 -11.60 16.71 3.47
N ARG A 4 -11.66 16.05 4.64
CA ARG A 4 -10.71 16.32 5.71
C ARG A 4 -9.32 15.98 5.17
N ARG A 5 -8.40 16.95 5.23
CA ARG A 5 -6.97 16.69 5.12
C ARG A 5 -6.62 15.82 6.31
N VAL A 6 -6.65 14.51 6.10
CA VAL A 6 -6.07 13.54 7.02
C VAL A 6 -4.57 13.81 6.95
N GLU A 7 -3.92 14.15 8.06
CA GLU A 7 -2.46 14.10 8.14
C GLU A 7 -2.05 12.70 7.73
N VAL A 8 -1.52 12.55 6.51
CA VAL A 8 -1.30 11.23 5.95
C VAL A 8 0.02 10.72 6.53
N PRO A 9 0.00 9.73 7.43
CA PRO A 9 1.22 9.03 7.78
C PRO A 9 1.78 8.44 6.48
N GLN A 10 3.03 8.79 6.17
CA GLN A 10 3.81 8.46 4.97
C GLN A 10 3.02 7.82 3.81
N ALA A 11 2.56 8.65 2.87
CA ALA A 11 1.98 8.17 1.62
C ALA A 11 3.07 7.89 0.58
N LEU A 12 3.25 6.63 0.18
CA LEU A 12 4.13 6.27 -0.92
C LEU A 12 3.34 6.17 -2.21
N ARG A 13 3.73 6.96 -3.21
CA ARG A 13 3.11 6.98 -4.53
C ARG A 13 4.03 6.32 -5.54
N GLU A 14 3.48 5.35 -6.26
CA GLU A 14 4.17 4.71 -7.38
C GLU A 14 3.30 4.76 -8.62
N SER A 15 3.93 4.85 -9.80
CA SER A 15 3.18 4.86 -11.04
C SER A 15 3.94 4.18 -12.17
N SER A 16 3.20 3.47 -13.00
CA SER A 16 3.65 2.90 -14.27
C SER A 16 2.76 3.37 -15.42
N GLY A 17 3.04 2.91 -16.64
CA GLY A 17 2.16 3.15 -17.79
C GLY A 17 0.75 2.56 -17.63
N LEU A 18 0.59 1.55 -16.78
CA LEU A 18 -0.66 0.79 -16.62
C LEU A 18 -1.47 1.22 -15.39
N VAL A 19 -0.79 1.60 -14.31
CA VAL A 19 -1.39 1.76 -12.99
C VAL A 19 -0.71 2.90 -12.22
N ALA A 20 -1.48 3.63 -11.42
CA ALA A 20 -0.95 4.47 -10.35
C ALA A 20 -1.42 3.93 -8.99
N ALA A 21 -0.49 3.66 -8.08
CA ALA A 21 -0.73 3.12 -6.76
C ALA A 21 -0.39 4.15 -5.68
N TYR A 22 -1.21 4.19 -4.64
CA TYR A 22 -1.03 5.04 -3.47
C TYR A 22 -1.10 4.11 -2.25
N ASN A 23 0.02 3.94 -1.57
CA ASN A 23 0.10 3.18 -0.34
C ASN A 23 0.05 4.15 0.83
N VAL A 24 -0.93 3.95 1.71
CA VAL A 24 -1.07 4.69 2.96
C VAL A 24 -0.83 3.71 4.09
N VAL A 25 0.10 4.04 4.99
CA VAL A 25 0.42 3.22 6.15
C VAL A 25 0.17 4.03 7.41
N VAL A 26 -0.80 3.60 8.21
CA VAL A 26 -1.12 4.19 9.51
C VAL A 26 -0.54 3.29 10.59
N VAL A 27 0.37 3.84 11.40
CA VAL A 27 0.90 3.17 12.59
C VAL A 27 0.11 3.67 13.79
N ARG A 28 -0.47 2.77 14.58
CA ARG A 28 -1.20 3.08 15.81
C ARG A 28 -0.74 2.16 16.92
N GLU A 29 -0.03 2.71 17.90
CA GLU A 29 0.52 1.96 19.04
C GLU A 29 1.31 0.72 18.55
N ALA A 30 0.80 -0.50 18.80
CA ALA A 30 1.39 -1.77 18.38
C ALA A 30 0.84 -2.32 17.04
N SER A 31 0.05 -1.54 16.31
CA SER A 31 -0.68 -1.95 15.10
C SER A 31 -0.21 -1.18 13.88
N VAL A 32 -0.10 -1.87 12.74
CA VAL A 32 0.15 -1.23 11.43
C VAL A 32 -1.04 -1.54 10.52
N LEU A 33 -1.71 -0.49 10.06
CA LEU A 33 -2.78 -0.57 9.07
C LEU A 33 -2.25 -0.06 7.72
N GLY A 34 -2.37 -0.88 6.68
CA GLY A 34 -1.97 -0.52 5.33
C GLY A 34 -3.18 -0.51 4.39
N ALA A 35 -3.30 0.53 3.58
CA ALA A 35 -4.28 0.60 2.49
C ALA A 35 -3.57 0.95 1.18
N THR A 36 -3.80 0.15 0.14
CA THR A 36 -3.31 0.43 -1.22
C THR A 36 -4.49 0.84 -2.09
N ALA A 37 -4.54 2.12 -2.47
CA ALA A 37 -5.48 2.63 -3.45
C ALA A 37 -4.85 2.57 -4.84
N VAL A 38 -5.58 2.02 -5.81
CA VAL A 38 -5.07 1.80 -7.17
C VAL A 38 -5.97 2.45 -8.21
N ARG A 39 -5.37 3.28 -9.05
CA ARG A 39 -6.01 3.91 -10.21
C ARG A 39 -5.49 3.26 -11.49
N PHE A 40 -6.38 2.63 -12.24
CA PHE A 40 -6.06 2.02 -13.53
C PHE A 40 -6.04 3.09 -14.63
N LYS A 41 -4.98 3.10 -15.45
CA LYS A 41 -4.88 3.98 -16.63
C LYS A 41 -5.45 3.31 -17.89
N SER A 42 -5.58 1.98 -17.88
CA SER A 42 -6.12 1.19 -18.99
C SER A 42 -6.82 -0.09 -18.50
N PRO A 43 -7.66 -0.73 -19.34
CA PRO A 43 -8.25 -2.04 -19.05
C PRO A 43 -7.19 -3.12 -18.79
N VAL A 44 -6.07 -3.09 -19.52
CA VAL A 44 -4.93 -4.00 -19.31
C VAL A 44 -4.37 -3.84 -17.89
N GLY A 45 -4.22 -2.60 -17.41
CA GLY A 45 -3.77 -2.34 -16.04
C GLY A 45 -4.71 -2.93 -14.98
N ARG A 46 -6.02 -2.98 -15.24
CA ARG A 46 -6.98 -3.65 -14.35
C ARG A 46 -6.78 -5.16 -14.32
N VAL A 47 -6.53 -5.79 -15.47
CA VAL A 47 -6.29 -7.25 -15.55
C VAL A 47 -5.00 -7.62 -14.83
N VAL A 48 -3.91 -6.90 -15.11
CA VAL A 48 -2.61 -7.08 -14.45
C VAL A 48 -2.73 -6.89 -12.94
N TRP A 49 -3.48 -5.89 -12.49
CA TRP A 49 -3.68 -5.69 -11.06
C TRP A 49 -4.50 -6.82 -10.42
N ARG A 50 -5.53 -7.34 -11.09
CA ARG A 50 -6.32 -8.46 -10.55
C ARG A 50 -5.47 -9.71 -10.33
N THR A 51 -4.48 -9.96 -11.18
CA THR A 51 -3.55 -11.09 -10.99
C THR A 51 -2.50 -10.81 -9.93
N ALA A 52 -2.03 -9.56 -9.82
CA ALA A 52 -1.03 -9.15 -8.82
C ALA A 52 -1.63 -8.93 -7.41
N GLN A 53 -2.90 -8.55 -7.29
CA GLN A 53 -3.57 -8.22 -6.03
C GLN A 53 -3.43 -9.31 -4.95
N PRO A 54 -3.66 -10.62 -5.22
CA PRO A 54 -3.51 -11.64 -4.18
C PRO A 54 -2.06 -11.73 -3.67
N ILE A 55 -1.08 -11.60 -4.57
CA ILE A 55 0.34 -11.56 -4.19
C ILE A 55 0.62 -10.34 -3.32
N HIS A 56 0.08 -9.18 -3.70
CA HIS A 56 0.22 -7.91 -2.96
C HIS A 56 -0.34 -8.01 -1.54
N GLN A 57 -1.51 -8.61 -1.37
CA GLN A 57 -2.15 -8.81 -0.07
C GLN A 57 -1.33 -9.72 0.86
N ILE A 58 -0.48 -10.59 0.33
CA ILE A 58 0.39 -11.47 1.11
C ILE A 58 1.77 -10.83 1.32
N ALA A 59 2.30 -10.18 0.30
CA ALA A 59 3.65 -9.61 0.31
C ALA A 59 3.75 -8.42 1.26
N VAL A 60 2.79 -7.50 1.24
CA VAL A 60 2.82 -6.29 2.09
C VAL A 60 2.89 -6.64 3.58
N PRO A 61 2.01 -7.48 4.16
CA PRO A 61 2.13 -7.87 5.57
C PRO A 61 3.43 -8.61 5.88
N LYS A 62 3.93 -9.46 4.97
CA LYS A 62 5.19 -10.18 5.17
C LYS A 62 6.39 -9.23 5.21
N LEU A 63 6.43 -8.23 4.34
CA LEU A 63 7.48 -7.22 4.32
C LEU A 63 7.43 -6.36 5.58
N LEU A 64 6.24 -5.93 6.00
CA LEU A 64 6.06 -5.18 7.26
C LEU A 64 6.50 -6.01 8.48
N LYS A 65 6.14 -7.30 8.54
CA LYS A 65 6.57 -8.21 9.61
C LYS A 65 8.08 -8.46 9.60
N ARG A 66 8.70 -8.49 8.43
CA ARG A 66 10.17 -8.60 8.32
C ARG A 66 10.85 -7.32 8.79
N ALA A 67 10.36 -6.16 8.35
CA ALA A 67 10.87 -4.87 8.78
C ALA A 67 10.74 -4.68 10.29
N SER A 68 9.62 -5.07 10.90
CA SER A 68 9.45 -4.97 12.36
C SER A 68 10.45 -5.84 13.11
N ARG A 69 10.68 -7.09 12.65
CA ARG A 69 11.71 -7.95 13.25
C ARG A 69 13.12 -7.38 13.11
N SER A 70 13.43 -6.80 11.95
CA SER A 70 14.74 -6.17 11.73
C SER A 70 14.95 -4.96 12.64
N LEU A 71 13.89 -4.19 12.90
CA LEU A 71 13.94 -3.02 13.78
C LEU A 71 13.96 -3.40 15.27
N SER A 72 13.39 -4.54 15.66
CA SER A 72 13.43 -5.03 17.05
C SER A 72 14.71 -5.80 17.40
N ALA A 73 15.52 -6.18 16.42
CA ALA A 73 16.76 -6.93 16.62
C ALA A 73 18.02 -6.04 16.72
N GLY A 74 17.86 -4.73 16.59
CA GLY A 74 18.90 -3.71 16.85
C GLY A 74 18.49 -2.84 18.02
#